data_AF-A0A652Z0P7-F1
#
_entry.id   AF-A0A652Z0P7-F1
#
_cell.length_a   1.000
_cell.length_b   1.000
_cell.length_c   1.000
_cell.angle_alpha   90.00
_cell.angle_beta   90.00
_cell.angle_gamma   90.00
#
_symmetry.space_group_name_H-M   'P 1'
#
loop_
_entity.id
_entity.type
_entity.pdbx_description
1 polymer ?
#
loop_
_entity_poly.entity_id
_entity_poly.type
_entity_poly.pdbx_seq_one_letter_code
_entity_poly.pdbx_strand_id
1 'polypeptide(L)'
;MVKTKVIECYSSQGYEVINQPHIQQLPFDLNGYIPNLLVKVSENQGFIVEVKDVATNLPISHYRELAKNVAEHDGWRFLLVTGEDATPIAEEDIEDHKLTRSQILHRKERIAKLISIGENEAAFLSLWIFAEILMRRHARHTLIPIDRLPTILMIHHLHEQLGISEHQFERASSLNEIRNRVAHGFPVKSTNLNEALEKLLNLVDEFLAMQT
;
A
#
# COMPACT_ATOMS: atom_id res chain seq x y z
N MET A 1 -8.04 13.11 -15.37
CA MET A 1 -7.42 11.84 -15.85
C MET A 1 -7.23 10.85 -14.73
N VAL A 2 -6.96 11.33 -13.51
CA VAL A 2 -6.64 10.54 -12.32
C VAL A 2 -7.79 9.57 -11.97
N LYS A 3 -9.04 10.06 -11.95
CA LYS A 3 -10.21 9.24 -11.63
C LYS A 3 -10.40 8.03 -12.55
N THR A 4 -10.21 8.19 -13.86
CA THR A 4 -10.34 7.09 -14.83
C THR A 4 -9.32 5.99 -14.54
N LYS A 5 -8.06 6.37 -14.27
CA LYS A 5 -7.00 5.41 -13.90
C LYS A 5 -7.29 4.66 -12.60
N VAL A 6 -7.92 5.33 -11.63
CA VAL A 6 -8.32 4.69 -10.36
C VAL A 6 -9.44 3.69 -10.60
N ILE A 7 -10.43 4.04 -11.42
CA ILE A 7 -11.51 3.12 -11.82
C ILE A 7 -10.91 1.89 -12.52
N GLU A 8 -10.11 2.08 -13.58
CA GLU A 8 -9.49 0.99 -14.34
C GLU A 8 -8.64 0.07 -13.45
N CYS A 9 -7.87 0.64 -12.52
CA CYS A 9 -7.02 -0.13 -11.61
C CYS A 9 -7.81 -1.06 -10.70
N TYR A 10 -8.90 -0.58 -10.08
CA TYR A 10 -9.73 -1.44 -9.23
C TYR A 10 -10.61 -2.38 -10.05
N SER A 11 -11.17 -1.93 -11.18
CA SER A 11 -12.00 -2.79 -12.03
C SER A 11 -11.21 -3.94 -12.66
N SER A 12 -9.95 -3.73 -13.05
CA SER A 12 -9.10 -4.81 -13.61
C SER A 12 -8.74 -5.88 -12.59
N GLN A 13 -8.79 -5.55 -11.29
CA GLN A 13 -8.60 -6.49 -10.20
C GLN A 13 -9.89 -7.25 -9.81
N GLY A 14 -11.02 -6.95 -10.46
CA GLY A 14 -12.29 -7.66 -10.26
C GLY A 14 -13.22 -7.04 -9.21
N TYR A 15 -12.93 -5.85 -8.68
CA TYR A 15 -13.82 -5.19 -7.71
C TYR A 15 -15.02 -4.51 -8.37
N GLU A 16 -16.13 -4.44 -7.63
CA GLU A 16 -17.27 -3.61 -7.99
C GLU A 16 -16.93 -2.14 -7.71
N VAL A 17 -16.82 -1.35 -8.78
CA VAL A 17 -16.51 0.08 -8.70
C VAL A 17 -17.73 0.89 -9.13
N ILE A 18 -18.31 1.66 -8.20
CA ILE A 18 -19.42 2.56 -8.47
C ILE A 18 -18.85 3.98 -8.59
N ASN A 19 -18.87 4.52 -9.80
CA ASN A 19 -18.48 5.91 -10.06
C ASN A 19 -19.65 6.85 -9.77
N GLN A 20 -19.42 7.88 -8.95
CA GLN A 20 -20.42 8.82 -8.46
C GLN A 20 -21.64 8.11 -7.85
N PRO A 21 -21.45 7.37 -6.75
CA PRO A 21 -22.54 6.63 -6.11
C PRO A 21 -23.67 7.56 -5.69
N HIS A 22 -24.90 7.08 -5.84
CA HIS A 22 -26.06 7.72 -5.23
C HIS A 22 -26.04 7.53 -3.71
N ILE A 23 -26.69 8.42 -2.95
CA ILE A 23 -26.71 8.35 -1.48
C ILE A 23 -27.24 7.01 -0.95
N GLN A 24 -28.17 6.39 -1.70
CA GLN A 24 -28.77 5.08 -1.37
C GLN A 24 -27.82 3.91 -1.62
N GLN A 25 -26.73 4.11 -2.36
CA GLN A 25 -25.71 3.10 -2.63
C GLN A 25 -24.57 3.14 -1.61
N LEU A 26 -24.51 4.18 -0.78
CA LEU A 26 -23.51 4.28 0.27
C LEU A 26 -23.78 3.26 1.37
N PRO A 27 -22.74 2.67 1.97
CA PRO A 27 -22.89 1.68 3.03
C PRO A 27 -23.46 2.25 4.33
N PHE A 28 -23.33 3.55 4.55
CA PHE A 28 -23.83 4.31 5.68
C PHE A 28 -23.91 5.79 5.32
N ASP A 29 -24.61 6.57 6.14
CA ASP A 29 -24.73 8.02 5.92
C ASP A 29 -23.41 8.73 6.20
N LEU A 30 -22.95 9.52 5.23
CA LEU A 30 -21.76 10.36 5.32
C LEU A 30 -22.14 11.83 5.56
N ASN A 31 -23.25 12.08 6.25
CA ASN A 31 -23.85 13.40 6.47
C ASN A 31 -24.10 14.13 5.14
N GLY A 32 -24.63 13.40 4.15
CA GLY A 32 -24.88 13.94 2.80
C GLY A 32 -23.64 14.10 1.90
N TYR A 33 -22.45 13.70 2.34
CA TYR A 33 -21.26 13.67 1.49
C TYR A 33 -21.38 12.54 0.45
N ILE A 34 -21.06 12.85 -0.81
CA ILE A 34 -21.02 11.87 -1.90
C ILE A 34 -19.58 11.77 -2.41
N PRO A 35 -18.90 10.62 -2.25
CA PRO A 35 -17.54 10.44 -2.73
C PRO A 35 -17.50 10.37 -4.26
N ASN A 36 -16.30 10.48 -4.82
CA ASN A 36 -16.13 10.27 -6.25
C ASN A 36 -16.35 8.82 -6.65
N LEU A 37 -15.86 7.87 -5.86
CA LEU A 37 -16.01 6.43 -6.12
C LEU A 37 -16.37 5.69 -4.82
N LEU A 38 -17.12 4.60 -4.99
CA LEU A 38 -17.30 3.56 -3.99
C LEU A 38 -16.75 2.26 -4.58
N VAL A 39 -15.75 1.67 -3.92
CA VAL A 39 -15.14 0.40 -4.33
C VAL A 39 -15.54 -0.65 -3.32
N LYS A 40 -16.29 -1.67 -3.72
CA LYS A 40 -16.70 -2.75 -2.82
C LYS A 40 -15.74 -3.93 -2.94
N VAL A 41 -15.22 -4.35 -1.79
CA VAL A 41 -14.45 -5.60 -1.65
C VAL A 41 -15.40 -6.75 -1.34
N SER A 42 -16.38 -6.50 -0.47
CA SER A 42 -17.50 -7.39 -0.16
C SER A 42 -18.73 -6.56 0.21
N GLU A 43 -19.82 -7.20 0.66
CA GLU A 43 -21.02 -6.47 1.12
C GLU A 43 -20.74 -5.51 2.28
N ASN A 44 -19.85 -5.90 3.19
CA ASN A 44 -19.56 -5.16 4.43
C ASN A 44 -18.18 -4.50 4.44
N GLN A 45 -17.45 -4.53 3.33
CA GLN A 45 -16.09 -3.99 3.26
C GLN A 45 -15.86 -3.25 1.94
N GLY A 46 -15.17 -2.13 2.03
CA GLY A 46 -14.92 -1.32 0.86
C GLY A 46 -14.19 -0.01 1.14
N PHE A 47 -14.01 0.74 0.05
CA PHE A 47 -13.35 2.02 0.07
C PHE A 47 -14.30 3.11 -0.40
N ILE A 48 -14.34 4.18 0.39
CA ILE A 48 -14.95 5.45 0.02
C ILE A 48 -13.82 6.31 -0.52
N VAL A 49 -13.78 6.53 -1.83
CA VAL A 49 -12.63 7.12 -2.51
C VAL A 49 -12.97 8.50 -3.03
N GLU A 50 -12.23 9.50 -2.55
CA GLU A 50 -12.19 10.83 -3.13
C GLU A 50 -10.97 10.97 -4.03
N VAL A 51 -11.16 11.54 -5.21
CA VAL A 51 -10.12 11.69 -6.21
C VAL A 51 -9.91 13.17 -6.52
N LYS A 52 -8.66 13.62 -6.45
CA LYS A 52 -8.25 14.99 -6.81
C LYS A 52 -7.17 14.93 -7.86
N ASP A 53 -7.23 15.79 -8.88
CA ASP A 53 -6.18 15.78 -9.90
C ASP A 53 -4.85 16.39 -9.39
N VAL A 54 -4.87 17.16 -8.29
CA VAL A 54 -3.66 17.76 -7.67
C VAL A 54 -3.74 17.76 -6.14
N ALA A 55 -2.60 17.63 -5.46
CA ALA A 55 -2.50 17.66 -4.00
C ALA A 55 -2.45 19.08 -3.38
N THR A 56 -2.84 20.12 -4.12
CA THR A 56 -2.77 21.51 -3.65
C THR A 56 -4.13 22.04 -3.19
N ASN A 57 -4.14 22.90 -2.17
CA ASN A 57 -5.34 23.55 -1.60
C ASN A 57 -6.46 22.58 -1.19
N LEU A 58 -6.08 21.39 -0.74
CA LEU A 58 -7.03 20.39 -0.26
C LEU A 58 -7.67 20.84 1.06
N PRO A 59 -8.99 20.65 1.24
CA PRO A 59 -9.67 20.93 2.51
C PRO A 59 -9.32 19.85 3.55
N ILE A 60 -8.09 19.89 4.09
CA ILE A 60 -7.53 18.84 4.95
C ILE A 60 -8.38 18.56 6.20
N SER A 61 -8.94 19.61 6.82
CA SER A 61 -9.82 19.44 7.99
C SER A 61 -11.04 18.60 7.66
N HIS A 62 -11.68 18.86 6.53
CA HIS A 62 -12.85 18.13 6.05
C HIS A 62 -12.54 16.67 5.76
N TYR A 63 -11.45 16.36 5.05
CA TYR A 63 -11.07 14.97 4.76
C TYR A 63 -10.67 14.20 6.01
N ARG A 64 -10.06 14.86 6.98
CA ARG A 64 -9.74 14.23 8.28
C ARG A 64 -10.99 13.87 9.05
N GLU A 65 -12.00 14.74 9.06
CA GLU A 65 -13.30 14.46 9.68
C GLU A 65 -14.00 13.31 8.96
N LEU A 66 -14.05 13.33 7.63
CA LEU A 66 -14.62 12.26 6.84
C LEU A 66 -13.91 10.91 7.08
N ALA A 67 -12.57 10.90 7.12
CA ALA A 67 -11.79 9.71 7.40
C ALA A 67 -12.09 9.13 8.79
N LYS A 68 -12.27 9.99 9.80
CA LYS A 68 -12.67 9.56 11.15
C LYS A 68 -14.06 8.93 11.14
N ASN A 69 -15.03 9.60 10.54
CA ASN A 69 -16.41 9.09 10.46
C ASN A 69 -16.44 7.72 9.75
N VAL A 70 -15.73 7.58 8.63
CA VAL A 70 -15.64 6.30 7.92
C VAL A 70 -14.95 5.21 8.76
N ALA A 71 -13.92 5.56 9.54
CA ALA A 71 -13.20 4.62 10.38
C ALA A 71 -14.02 4.09 11.58
N GLU A 72 -15.12 4.74 11.94
CA GLU A 72 -16.08 4.23 12.94
C GLU A 72 -16.90 3.02 12.42
N HIS A 73 -16.86 2.78 11.11
CA HIS A 73 -17.52 1.66 10.47
C HIS A 73 -16.52 0.57 10.11
N ASP A 74 -16.61 -0.56 10.82
CA ASP A 74 -15.74 -1.71 10.59
C ASP A 74 -15.78 -2.18 9.13
N GLY A 75 -14.61 -2.51 8.58
CA GLY A 75 -14.47 -2.95 7.19
C GLY A 75 -14.42 -1.82 6.14
N TRP A 76 -14.68 -0.57 6.52
CA TRP A 76 -14.68 0.57 5.60
C TRP A 76 -13.51 1.51 5.84
N ARG A 77 -12.96 2.05 4.75
CA ARG A 77 -11.84 3.01 4.79
C ARG A 77 -12.07 4.15 3.81
N PHE A 78 -11.70 5.36 4.23
CA PHE A 78 -11.68 6.53 3.37
C PHE A 78 -10.31 6.65 2.69
N LEU A 79 -10.30 6.86 1.38
CA LEU A 79 -9.09 7.08 0.60
C LEU A 79 -9.17 8.41 -0.13
N LEU A 80 -8.18 9.26 0.06
CA LEU A 80 -7.94 10.42 -0.80
C LEU A 80 -6.82 10.05 -1.78
N VAL A 81 -7.14 10.06 -3.07
CA VAL A 81 -6.18 9.79 -4.15
C VAL A 81 -5.95 11.09 -4.91
N THR A 82 -4.73 11.62 -4.87
CA THR A 82 -4.36 12.79 -5.65
C THR A 82 -3.71 12.40 -6.98
N GLY A 83 -3.41 13.37 -7.86
CA GLY A 83 -2.71 13.09 -9.12
C GLY A 83 -1.29 12.56 -8.92
N GLU A 84 -0.66 12.95 -7.82
CA GLU A 84 0.65 12.49 -7.37
C GLU A 84 0.57 11.02 -6.90
N ASP A 85 -0.50 10.62 -6.20
CA ASP A 85 -0.78 9.23 -5.81
C ASP A 85 -1.27 8.37 -6.99
N ALA A 86 -1.90 9.02 -7.97
CA ALA A 86 -2.35 8.40 -9.21
C ALA A 86 -1.24 8.28 -10.25
N THR A 87 0.03 8.49 -9.85
CA THR A 87 1.14 7.94 -10.60
C THR A 87 0.82 6.46 -10.86
N PRO A 88 0.71 6.06 -12.13
CA PRO A 88 0.48 4.66 -12.41
C PRO A 88 1.65 3.90 -11.79
N ILE A 89 1.35 2.89 -10.96
CA ILE A 89 1.99 1.59 -11.17
C ILE A 89 1.92 1.44 -12.69
N ALA A 90 3.04 1.60 -13.40
CA ALA A 90 3.03 1.75 -14.85
C ALA A 90 2.17 0.62 -15.44
N GLU A 91 1.53 0.80 -16.60
CA GLU A 91 0.86 -0.34 -17.24
C GLU A 91 1.83 -1.54 -17.37
N GLU A 92 3.14 -1.28 -17.45
CA GLU A 92 4.27 -2.23 -17.36
C GLU A 92 4.45 -2.91 -15.98
N ASP A 93 3.99 -2.30 -14.89
CA ASP A 93 3.95 -2.87 -13.53
C ASP A 93 2.60 -3.57 -13.22
N ILE A 94 1.58 -3.34 -14.06
CA ILE A 94 0.25 -4.01 -14.04
C ILE A 94 0.28 -5.28 -14.90
N GLU A 95 0.94 -5.23 -16.06
CA GLU A 95 1.39 -6.44 -16.72
C GLU A 95 2.36 -7.14 -15.77
N ASP A 96 1.94 -8.28 -15.20
CA ASP A 96 2.78 -9.17 -14.41
C ASP A 96 3.92 -9.72 -15.30
N HIS A 97 4.90 -8.88 -15.62
CA HIS A 97 6.24 -9.29 -15.94
C HIS A 97 6.80 -9.91 -14.67
N LYS A 98 6.36 -11.15 -14.38
CA LYS A 98 6.73 -11.96 -13.22
C LYS A 98 8.13 -11.60 -12.82
N LEU A 99 8.31 -11.01 -11.62
CA LEU A 99 9.63 -10.71 -11.10
C LEU A 99 10.44 -12.00 -11.21
N THR A 100 11.36 -12.04 -12.17
CA THR A 100 12.00 -13.30 -12.53
C THR A 100 12.93 -13.70 -11.40
N ARG A 101 13.19 -15.00 -11.26
CA ARG A 101 14.17 -15.48 -10.29
C ARG A 101 15.53 -14.78 -10.43
N SER A 102 15.91 -14.45 -11.67
CA SER A 102 17.12 -13.67 -11.98
C SER A 102 17.04 -12.23 -11.43
N GLN A 103 15.92 -11.53 -11.64
CA GLN A 103 15.72 -10.18 -11.09
C GLN A 103 15.70 -10.18 -9.55
N ILE A 104 15.08 -11.18 -8.92
CA ILE A 104 15.10 -11.37 -7.46
C ILE A 104 16.55 -11.51 -6.97
N LEU A 105 17.31 -12.43 -7.58
CA LEU A 105 18.70 -12.69 -7.19
C LEU A 105 19.58 -11.45 -7.37
N HIS A 106 19.49 -10.79 -8.51
CA HIS A 106 20.26 -9.57 -8.79
C HIS A 106 19.92 -8.43 -7.81
N ARG A 107 18.65 -8.28 -7.41
CA ARG A 107 18.25 -7.32 -6.36
C ARG A 107 18.88 -7.67 -5.01
N LYS A 108 18.84 -8.94 -4.58
CA LYS A 108 19.48 -9.40 -3.33
C LYS A 108 20.99 -9.16 -3.36
N GLU A 109 21.67 -9.44 -4.47
CA GLU A 109 23.11 -9.18 -4.63
C GLU A 109 23.46 -7.70 -4.51
N ARG A 110 22.69 -6.81 -5.14
CA ARG A 110 22.90 -5.35 -5.02
C ARG A 110 22.73 -4.86 -3.59
N ILE A 111 21.72 -5.36 -2.88
CA ILE A 111 21.49 -5.01 -1.48
C ILE A 111 22.62 -5.54 -0.59
N ALA A 112 23.07 -6.78 -0.81
CA ALA A 112 24.21 -7.35 -0.09
C ALA A 112 25.49 -6.52 -0.29
N LYS A 113 25.72 -6.00 -1.50
CA LYS A 113 26.84 -5.07 -1.77
C LYS A 113 26.73 -3.80 -0.94
N LEU A 114 25.56 -3.15 -0.89
CA LEU A 114 25.33 -1.95 -0.07
C LEU A 114 25.61 -2.21 1.42
N ILE A 115 25.16 -3.35 1.95
CA ILE A 115 25.44 -3.76 3.33
C ILE A 115 26.96 -3.94 3.53
N SER A 116 27.64 -4.59 2.59
CA SER A 116 29.08 -4.89 2.72
C SER A 116 29.97 -3.64 2.76
N ILE A 117 29.53 -2.53 2.16
CA ILE A 117 30.25 -1.25 2.17
C ILE A 117 29.77 -0.29 3.27
N GLY A 118 28.85 -0.72 4.14
CA GLY A 118 28.34 0.07 5.27
C GLY A 118 27.25 1.09 4.92
N GLU A 119 26.73 1.08 3.68
CA GLU A 119 25.67 1.97 3.20
C GLU A 119 24.28 1.47 3.65
N ASN A 120 24.08 1.41 4.97
CA ASN A 120 22.95 0.73 5.59
C ASN A 120 21.59 1.40 5.32
N GLU A 121 21.54 2.73 5.23
CA GLU A 121 20.31 3.47 4.91
C GLU A 121 19.86 3.19 3.47
N ALA A 122 20.80 3.22 2.53
CA ALA A 122 20.55 2.89 1.13
C ALA A 122 20.16 1.41 0.96
N ALA A 123 20.84 0.51 1.68
CA ALA A 123 20.48 -0.91 1.73
C ALA A 123 19.05 -1.10 2.25
N PHE A 124 18.70 -0.41 3.34
CA PHE A 124 17.40 -0.52 3.97
C PHE A 124 16.27 -0.05 3.05
N LEU A 125 16.41 1.13 2.45
CA LEU A 125 15.42 1.65 1.50
C LEU A 125 15.30 0.76 0.26
N SER A 126 16.42 0.25 -0.27
CA SER A 126 16.42 -0.66 -1.41
C SER A 126 15.68 -1.97 -1.10
N LEU A 127 15.90 -2.51 0.09
CA LEU A 127 15.24 -3.72 0.56
C LEU A 127 13.76 -3.48 0.88
N TRP A 128 13.40 -2.30 1.39
CA TRP A 128 12.02 -1.91 1.64
C TRP A 128 11.21 -1.85 0.35
N ILE A 129 11.75 -1.21 -0.68
CA ILE A 129 11.14 -1.17 -2.02
C ILE A 129 10.90 -2.59 -2.52
N PHE A 130 11.86 -3.50 -2.29
CA PHE A 130 11.70 -4.88 -2.68
C PHE A 130 10.59 -5.60 -1.89
N ALA A 131 10.55 -5.43 -0.57
CA ALA A 131 9.48 -5.98 0.27
C ALA A 131 8.08 -5.44 -0.12
N GLU A 132 7.97 -4.14 -0.43
CA GLU A 132 6.70 -3.54 -0.86
C GLU A 132 6.20 -4.14 -2.18
N ILE A 133 7.10 -4.35 -3.15
CA ILE A 133 6.75 -5.02 -4.41
C ILE A 133 6.25 -6.44 -4.16
N LEU A 134 6.89 -7.18 -3.25
CA LEU A 134 6.46 -8.54 -2.90
C LEU A 134 5.11 -8.55 -2.17
N MET A 135 4.88 -7.60 -1.25
CA MET A 135 3.59 -7.42 -0.56
C MET A 135 2.46 -7.12 -1.55
N ARG A 136 2.68 -6.16 -2.47
CA ARG A 136 1.71 -5.80 -3.52
C ARG A 136 1.42 -6.98 -4.45
N ARG A 137 2.46 -7.71 -4.85
CA ARG A 137 2.31 -8.93 -5.64
C ARG A 137 1.50 -10.01 -4.90
N HIS A 138 1.80 -10.24 -3.62
CA HIS A 138 1.08 -11.21 -2.80
C HIS A 138 -0.40 -10.86 -2.69
N ALA A 139 -0.73 -9.60 -2.47
CA ALA A 139 -2.12 -9.15 -2.48
C ALA A 139 -2.81 -9.38 -3.83
N ARG A 140 -2.15 -9.11 -4.96
CA ARG A 140 -2.74 -9.40 -6.28
C ARG A 140 -3.03 -10.90 -6.44
N HIS A 141 -2.11 -11.76 -6.04
CA HIS A 141 -2.32 -13.23 -6.07
C HIS A 141 -3.47 -13.67 -5.16
N THR A 142 -3.71 -12.96 -4.07
CA THR A 142 -4.79 -13.22 -3.11
C THR A 142 -6.03 -12.36 -3.37
N LEU A 143 -6.07 -11.61 -4.47
CA LEU A 143 -7.16 -10.71 -4.86
C LEU A 143 -7.55 -9.72 -3.74
N ILE A 144 -6.53 -9.13 -3.10
CA ILE A 144 -6.67 -8.11 -2.06
C ILE A 144 -6.40 -6.70 -2.67
N PRO A 145 -7.30 -5.71 -2.52
CA PRO A 145 -7.24 -4.42 -3.20
C PRO A 145 -6.27 -3.45 -2.54
N ILE A 146 -4.97 -3.60 -2.80
CA ILE A 146 -3.96 -2.75 -2.12
C ILE A 146 -3.17 -1.82 -3.04
N ASP A 147 -3.28 -1.96 -4.36
CA ASP A 147 -2.38 -1.30 -5.30
C ASP A 147 -2.35 0.24 -5.17
N ARG A 148 -3.47 0.86 -4.83
CA ARG A 148 -3.55 2.32 -4.61
C ARG A 148 -3.51 2.73 -3.14
N LEU A 149 -3.29 1.78 -2.23
CA LEU A 149 -3.17 2.08 -0.82
C LEU A 149 -1.76 2.60 -0.49
N PRO A 150 -1.66 3.70 0.29
CA PRO A 150 -0.44 4.05 1.00
C PRO A 150 0.11 2.84 1.77
N THR A 151 1.43 2.72 1.86
CA THR A 151 2.10 1.49 2.36
C THR A 151 1.61 1.03 3.73
N ILE A 152 1.27 1.94 4.64
CA ILE A 152 0.71 1.55 5.95
C ILE A 152 -0.70 0.94 5.82
N LEU A 153 -1.58 1.57 5.04
CA LEU A 153 -2.94 1.04 4.80
C LEU A 153 -2.89 -0.30 4.05
N MET A 154 -1.94 -0.42 3.13
CA MET A 154 -1.63 -1.67 2.43
C MET A 154 -1.28 -2.81 3.41
N ILE A 155 -0.40 -2.56 4.40
CA ILE A 155 0.00 -3.54 5.43
C ILE A 155 -1.20 -3.93 6.31
N HIS A 156 -1.99 -2.95 6.77
CA HIS A 156 -3.20 -3.21 7.56
C HIS A 156 -4.20 -4.07 6.78
N HIS A 157 -4.44 -3.75 5.51
CA HIS A 157 -5.41 -4.47 4.72
C HIS A 157 -4.97 -5.91 4.41
N LEU A 158 -3.68 -6.12 4.17
CA LEU A 158 -3.10 -7.46 4.07
C LEU A 158 -3.36 -8.28 5.34
N HIS A 159 -3.29 -7.68 6.52
CA HIS A 159 -3.54 -8.37 7.77
C HIS A 159 -5.03 -8.66 7.99
N GLU A 160 -5.90 -7.66 7.81
CA GLU A 160 -7.35 -7.78 7.99
C GLU A 160 -7.97 -8.85 7.07
N GLN A 161 -7.40 -9.04 5.88
CA GLN A 161 -7.82 -10.05 4.90
C GLN A 161 -7.08 -11.38 5.03
N LEU A 162 -6.35 -11.60 6.14
CA LEU A 162 -5.54 -12.80 6.41
C LEU A 162 -4.49 -13.10 5.33
N GLY A 163 -4.10 -12.08 4.55
CA GLY A 163 -3.01 -12.17 3.57
C GLY A 163 -1.64 -12.30 4.24
N ILE A 164 -1.48 -11.85 5.48
CA ILE A 164 -0.26 -12.01 6.28
C ILE A 164 -0.60 -12.40 7.72
N SER A 165 0.34 -13.04 8.41
CA SER A 165 0.20 -13.37 9.84
C SER A 165 0.34 -12.15 10.75
N GLU A 166 -0.14 -12.24 11.99
CA GLU A 166 0.05 -11.19 13.03
C GLU A 166 1.54 -10.82 13.19
N HIS A 167 2.42 -11.82 13.25
CA HIS A 167 3.87 -11.58 13.37
C HIS A 167 4.42 -10.81 12.15
N GLN A 168 3.90 -11.08 10.95
CA GLN A 168 4.31 -10.34 9.75
C GLN A 168 3.76 -8.92 9.74
N PHE A 169 2.53 -8.74 10.21
CA PHE A 169 1.89 -7.44 10.36
C PHE A 169 2.67 -6.54 11.34
N GLU A 170 2.95 -7.01 12.55
CA GLU A 170 3.73 -6.28 13.55
C GLU A 170 5.12 -5.91 13.01
N ARG A 171 5.78 -6.87 12.36
CA ARG A 171 7.11 -6.67 11.78
C ARG A 171 7.08 -5.63 10.65
N ALA A 172 6.17 -5.76 9.69
CA ALA A 172 6.04 -4.82 8.57
C ALA A 172 5.68 -3.40 9.06
N SER A 173 4.79 -3.30 10.05
CA SER A 173 4.39 -2.02 10.66
C SER A 173 5.56 -1.33 11.35
N SER A 174 6.33 -2.05 12.18
CA SER A 174 7.52 -1.49 12.84
C SER A 174 8.60 -1.07 11.85
N LEU A 175 8.81 -1.84 10.78
CA LEU A 175 9.78 -1.51 9.72
C LEU A 175 9.32 -0.30 8.87
N ASN A 176 8.01 -0.10 8.69
CA ASN A 176 7.45 1.06 8.01
C ASN A 176 7.77 2.37 8.76
N GLU A 177 7.73 2.36 10.09
CA GLU A 177 8.13 3.51 10.91
C GLU A 177 9.61 3.86 10.70
N ILE A 178 10.48 2.84 10.68
CA ILE A 178 11.91 3.02 10.42
C ILE A 178 12.12 3.57 9.00
N ARG A 179 11.41 3.01 8.00
CA ARG A 179 11.44 3.51 6.61
C ARG A 179 11.09 4.99 6.53
N ASN A 180 10.05 5.43 7.22
CA ASN A 180 9.66 6.84 7.21
C ASN A 180 10.76 7.71 7.81
N ARG A 181 11.39 7.27 8.90
CA ARG A 181 12.53 8.00 9.48
C ARG A 181 13.71 8.11 8.52
N VAL A 182 14.14 7.00 7.94
CA VAL A 182 15.27 6.95 6.98
C VAL A 182 14.96 7.81 5.75
N ALA A 183 13.77 7.66 5.15
CA ALA A 183 13.36 8.40 3.96
C ALA A 183 13.29 9.93 4.19
N HIS A 184 12.95 10.36 5.40
CA HIS A 184 12.89 11.78 5.77
C HIS A 184 14.20 12.31 6.38
N GLY A 185 15.27 11.50 6.41
CA GLY A 185 16.58 11.91 6.94
C GLY A 185 16.60 12.12 8.46
N PHE A 186 15.64 11.55 9.19
CA PHE A 186 15.67 11.57 10.65
C PHE A 186 16.71 10.57 11.17
N PRO A 187 17.47 10.91 12.23
CA PRO A 187 18.50 10.03 12.75
C PRO A 187 17.89 8.70 13.21
N VAL A 188 18.40 7.60 12.66
CA VAL A 188 18.14 6.23 13.10
C VAL A 188 19.46 5.69 13.65
N LYS A 189 19.46 5.17 14.88
CA LYS A 189 20.70 4.59 15.44
C LYS A 189 21.16 3.44 14.54
N SER A 190 22.43 3.43 14.14
CA SER A 190 23.00 2.41 13.24
C SER A 190 22.82 0.98 13.75
N THR A 191 22.93 0.77 15.07
CA THR A 191 22.66 -0.53 15.71
C THR A 191 21.21 -0.99 15.51
N ASN A 192 20.24 -0.07 15.53
CA ASN A 192 18.83 -0.39 15.28
C ASN A 192 18.60 -0.66 13.78
N LEU A 193 19.35 0.00 12.89
CA LEU A 193 19.19 -0.16 11.45
C LEU A 193 19.72 -1.52 10.95
N ASN A 194 20.80 -2.04 11.55
CA ASN A 194 21.30 -3.38 11.24
C ASN A 194 20.27 -4.46 11.62
N GLU A 195 19.70 -4.38 12.82
CA GLU A 195 18.63 -5.30 13.25
C GLU A 195 17.39 -5.17 12.34
N ALA A 196 17.04 -3.94 11.94
CA ALA A 196 15.94 -3.70 11.03
C ALA A 196 16.19 -4.28 9.63
N LEU A 197 17.43 -4.21 9.12
CA LEU A 197 17.85 -4.86 7.88
C LEU A 197 17.67 -6.38 7.94
N GLU A 198 18.09 -7.02 9.03
CA GLU A 198 17.90 -8.47 9.22
C GLU A 198 16.42 -8.85 9.27
N LYS A 199 15.61 -8.12 10.04
CA LYS A 199 14.16 -8.34 10.11
C LYS A 199 13.48 -8.16 8.75
N LEU A 200 13.92 -7.18 7.97
CA LEU A 200 13.38 -6.89 6.65
C LEU A 200 13.83 -7.94 5.62
N LEU A 201 15.06 -8.47 5.71
CA LEU A 201 15.53 -9.60 4.90
C LEU A 201 14.67 -10.84 5.15
N ASN A 202 14.40 -11.14 6.43
CA ASN A 202 13.54 -12.26 6.79
C ASN A 202 12.12 -12.07 6.25
N LEU A 203 11.57 -10.86 6.30
CA LEU A 203 10.24 -10.57 5.73
C LEU A 203 10.24 -10.79 4.20
N VAL A 204 11.28 -10.35 3.50
CA VAL A 204 11.43 -10.59 2.05
C VAL A 204 11.49 -12.09 1.74
N ASP A 205 12.27 -12.85 2.50
CA ASP A 205 12.40 -14.30 2.29
C ASP A 205 11.09 -15.04 2.59
N GLU A 206 10.32 -14.62 3.59
CA GLU A 206 8.98 -15.13 3.86
C GLU A 206 8.02 -14.89 2.67
N PHE A 207 7.96 -13.68 2.12
CA PHE A 207 7.11 -13.40 0.95
C PHE A 207 7.56 -14.13 -0.31
N LEU A 208 8.87 -14.35 -0.50
CA LEU A 208 9.38 -15.15 -1.61
C LEU A 208 8.95 -16.62 -1.47
N ALA A 209 8.94 -17.17 -0.25
CA ALA A 209 8.47 -18.53 0.01
C ALA A 209 6.95 -18.69 -0.18
N MET A 210 6.17 -17.62 -0.04
CA MET A 210 4.72 -17.63 -0.31
C MET A 210 4.37 -17.65 -1.81
N GLN A 211 5.35 -17.36 -2.69
CA GLN A 211 5.14 -17.29 -4.15
C GLN A 211 5.50 -18.60 -4.89
N THR A 212 5.98 -19.62 -4.17
CA THR A 212 6.26 -20.97 -4.69
C THR A 212 5.11 -21.91 -4.40
#